data_AF-A0AAV2LF19-F1
#
_entry.id   AF-A0AAV2LF19-F1
#
_cell.length_a   1.000
_cell.length_b   1.000
_cell.length_c   1.000
_cell.angle_alpha   90.00
_cell.angle_beta   90.00
_cell.angle_gamma   90.00
#
_symmetry.space_group_name_H-M   'P 1'
#
loop_
_entity.id
_entity.type
_entity.pdbx_description
1 polymer ?
#
loop_
_entity_poly.entity_id
_entity_poly.type
_entity_poly.pdbx_seq_one_letter_code
_entity_poly.pdbx_strand_id
1 'polypeptide(L)' 'MNWRGVNGKTALATLHLRKVVVGAVRKNPIIGFTTEAEVEDKIKRWLQLSADREGGRKRRLLAKEGLGL' A
#
# COMPACT_ATOMS: atom_id res chain seq x y z
N MET A 1 5.70 5.02 -8.64
CA MET A 1 6.35 4.42 -7.46
C MET A 1 6.71 2.96 -7.77
N ASN A 2 7.86 2.42 -7.34
CA ASN A 2 8.21 1.00 -7.52
C ASN A 2 8.64 0.30 -6.22
N TRP A 3 8.34 0.94 -5.06
CA TRP A 3 8.69 0.51 -3.71
C TRP A 3 10.20 0.48 -3.40
N ARG A 4 11.04 0.18 -4.39
CA ARG A 4 12.50 0.04 -4.27
C ARG A 4 13.29 1.32 -4.45
N GLY A 5 12.72 2.36 -5.06
CA GLY A 5 13.45 3.60 -5.30
C GLY A 5 14.21 3.69 -6.63
N VAL A 6 14.15 2.64 -7.46
CA VAL A 6 14.99 2.53 -8.66
C VAL A 6 14.48 3.45 -9.78
N ASN A 7 15.39 4.00 -10.59
CA ASN A 7 15.12 4.89 -11.72
C ASN A 7 14.37 6.19 -11.32
N GLY A 8 14.78 6.83 -10.22
CA GLY A 8 14.18 8.07 -9.75
C GLY A 8 12.75 7.95 -9.22
N LYS A 9 12.23 6.72 -9.09
CA LYS A 9 10.91 6.48 -8.51
C LYS A 9 11.00 6.53 -6.98
N THR A 10 9.95 6.97 -6.31
CA THR A 10 9.91 6.99 -4.84
C THR A 10 10.03 5.58 -4.24
N ALA A 11 10.86 5.42 -3.22
CA ALA A 11 10.95 4.20 -2.41
C ALA A 11 9.93 4.24 -1.26
N LEU A 12 9.53 3.08 -0.73
CA LEU A 12 8.70 3.05 0.47
C LEU A 12 9.45 3.61 1.69
N ALA A 13 10.74 3.27 1.79
CA ALA A 13 11.61 3.69 2.89
C ALA A 13 11.65 5.21 3.07
N THR A 14 11.45 5.97 1.99
CA THR A 14 11.49 7.45 2.02
C THR A 14 10.14 8.08 2.35
N LEU A 15 9.04 7.32 2.43
CA LEU A 15 7.73 7.86 2.75
C LEU A 15 7.60 8.15 4.25
N HIS A 16 7.14 9.35 4.62
CA HIS A 16 6.82 9.68 6.01
C HIS A 16 5.74 8.74 6.60
N LEU A 17 4.79 8.30 5.76
CA LEU A 17 3.77 7.32 6.11
C LEU A 17 4.36 6.05 6.75
N ARG A 18 5.51 5.57 6.27
CA ARG A 18 6.20 4.41 6.84
C ARG A 18 6.50 4.62 8.32
N LYS A 19 7.07 5.79 8.67
CA LYS A 19 7.45 6.13 10.05
C LYS A 19 6.23 6.18 10.96
N VAL A 20 5.13 6.78 10.48
CA VAL A 20 3.87 6.86 11.22
C VAL A 20 3.31 5.47 11.53
N VAL A 21 3.23 4.60 10.51
CA VAL A 21 2.67 3.25 10.68
C VAL A 21 3.56 2.39 11.57
N VAL A 22 4.88 2.40 11.36
CA VAL A 22 5.82 1.67 12.23
C VAL A 22 5.71 2.15 13.67
N GLY A 23 5.67 3.47 13.90
CA GLY A 23 5.50 4.05 15.24
C GLY A 23 4.18 3.62 15.90
N ALA A 24 3.08 3.53 15.14
CA ALA A 24 1.81 3.04 15.65
C ALA A 24 1.86 1.54 16.01
N VAL A 25 2.48 0.70 15.17
CA VAL A 25 2.66 -0.73 15.45
C VAL A 25 3.48 -0.93 16.71
N ARG A 26 4.58 -0.19 16.90
CA ARG A 26 5.44 -0.29 18.09
C ARG A 26 4.72 0.03 19.40
N LYS A 27 3.69 0.89 19.36
CA LYS A 27 2.87 1.22 20.54
C LYS A 27 1.77 0.19 20.83
N ASN A 28 1.55 -0.76 19.94
CA ASN A 28 0.55 -1.80 20.15
C ASN A 28 1.12 -2.93 21.04
N PRO A 29 0.49 -3.26 22.18
CA PRO A 29 1.02 -4.27 23.10
C PRO A 29 0.98 -5.70 22.56
N ILE A 30 0.13 -5.98 21.57
CA ILE A 30 -0.05 -7.34 21.00
C ILE A 30 0.91 -7.59 19.84
N ILE A 31 1.16 -6.58 19.00
CA ILE A 31 1.96 -6.74 17.76
C ILE A 31 3.21 -5.84 17.72
N GLY A 32 3.58 -5.24 18.85
CA GLY A 32 4.71 -4.31 18.93
C GLY A 32 6.07 -4.92 18.58
N PHE A 33 6.20 -6.25 18.59
CA PHE A 33 7.42 -6.98 18.25
C PHE A 33 7.57 -7.30 16.75
N THR A 34 6.55 -7.05 15.92
CA THR A 34 6.58 -7.31 14.46
C THR A 34 7.74 -6.58 13.78
N THR A 35 8.35 -7.20 12.76
CA THR A 35 9.48 -6.60 12.05
C THR A 35 9.04 -5.45 11.14
N GLU A 36 9.95 -4.50 10.87
CA GLU A 36 9.63 -3.43 9.91
C GLU A 36 9.33 -3.97 8.50
N ALA A 37 9.96 -5.08 8.10
CA ALA A 37 9.73 -5.71 6.81
C ALA A 37 8.29 -6.24 6.67
N GLU A 38 7.76 -6.88 7.72
CA GLU A 38 6.37 -7.34 7.75
C GLU A 38 5.38 -6.17 7.72
N VAL A 39 5.66 -5.10 8.46
CA VAL A 39 4.85 -3.88 8.43
C VAL A 39 4.87 -3.25 7.03
N GLU A 40 6.04 -3.15 6.42
CA GLU A 40 6.19 -2.63 5.06
C GLU A 40 5.44 -3.47 4.02
N ASP A 41 5.45 -4.80 4.13
CA ASP A 41 4.66 -5.69 3.27
C ASP A 41 3.17 -5.34 3.33
N LYS A 42 2.64 -5.13 4.54
CA LYS A 42 1.22 -4.74 4.71
C LYS A 42 0.94 -3.34 4.18
N ILE A 43 1.84 -2.38 4.36
CA ILE A 43 1.71 -1.04 3.75
C ILE A 43 1.66 -1.15 2.22
N LYS A 44 2.59 -1.89 1.60
CA LYS A 44 2.64 -2.10 0.14
C LYS A 44 1.32 -2.70 -0.35
N ARG A 45 0.86 -3.78 0.29
CA ARG A 45 -0.38 -4.46 -0.08
C ARG A 45 -1.60 -3.56 0.06
N TRP A 46 -1.69 -2.80 1.16
CA TRP A 46 -2.80 -1.87 1.39
C TRP A 46 -2.85 -0.77 0.32
N LEU A 47 -1.70 -0.21 -0.06
CA LEU A 47 -1.63 0.84 -1.09
C LEU A 47 -1.89 0.28 -2.49
N GLN A 48 -1.40 -0.91 -2.83
CA GLN A 48 -1.66 -1.56 -4.12
C GLN A 48 -3.16 -1.77 -4.36
N LEU A 49 -3.90 -2.16 -3.32
CA LEU A 49 -5.34 -2.40 -3.41
C LEU A 49 -6.20 -1.14 -3.27
N SER A 50 -5.59 0.02 -3.00
CA SER A 50 -6.35 1.26 -2.73
C SER A 50 -7.23 1.69 -3.91
N ALA A 51 -6.73 1.59 -5.15
CA ALA A 51 -7.47 1.95 -6.35
C ALA A 51 -8.71 1.08 -6.59
N ASP A 52 -8.76 -0.13 -6.00
CA ASP A 52 -9.88 -1.04 -6.14
C ASP A 52 -10.99 -0.76 -5.11
N ARG A 53 -10.71 -0.05 -4.02
CA ARG A 53 -11.69 0.27 -2.96
C ARG A 53 -12.87 1.08 -3.46
N GLU A 54 -12.59 2.04 -4.34
CA GLU A 54 -13.61 2.89 -4.97
C GLU A 54 -14.20 2.24 -6.23
N GLY A 55 -14.12 0.92 -6.38
CA GLY A 55 -14.68 0.20 -7.54
C GLY A 55 -13.82 0.29 -8.81
N GLY A 56 -12.54 0.64 -8.72
CA GLY A 56 -11.65 0.74 -9.88
C GLY A 56 -11.56 -0.56 -10.69
N ARG A 57 -11.52 -1.71 -10.00
CA ARG A 57 -11.58 -3.03 -10.66
C ARG A 57 -12.88 -3.22 -11.44
N LYS A 58 -14.02 -2.90 -10.83
CA LYS A 58 -15.33 -2.97 -11.47
C LYS A 58 -15.39 -2.09 -12.72
N ARG A 59 -14.91 -0.84 -12.65
CA ARG A 59 -14.85 0.06 -13.81
C ARG A 59 -14.01 -0.50 -14.95
N ARG A 60 -12.83 -1.08 -14.65
CA ARG A 60 -11.99 -1.70 -15.70
C ARG A 60 -12.62 -2.94 -16.32
N LEU A 61 -13.35 -3.74 -15.53
CA LEU A 61 -14.10 -4.89 -16.05
C LEU A 61 -15.23 -4.45 -16.97
N LEU A 62 -16.07 -3.50 -16.51
CA LEU A 62 -17.16 -2.95 -17.32
C LEU A 62 -16.66 -2.31 -18.63
N ALA A 63 -15.55 -1.56 -18.58
CA ALA A 63 -14.94 -0.98 -19.77
C ALA A 63 -14.45 -2.06 -20.76
N LYS A 64 -13.92 -3.18 -20.26
CA LYS A 64 -13.46 -4.31 -21.09
C LYS A 64 -14.64 -5.07 -21.71
N GLU A 65 -15.75 -5.15 -21.02
CA GLU A 65 -16.98 -5.82 -21.47
C GLU A 65 -17.86 -4.93 -22.36
N GLY A 66 -17.47 -3.67 -22.59
CA GLY A 66 -18.29 -2.71 -23.34
C GLY A 66 -19.57 -2.29 -22.62
N LEU A 67 -19.66 -2.57 -21.32
CA LEU A 67 -20.82 -2.31 -20.45
C LEU A 67 -20.67 -1.00 -19.64
N GLY A 68 -19.78 -0.11 -20.05
CA GLY A 68 -19.63 1.21 -19.43
C GLY A 68 -20.76 2.16 -19.84
N LEU A 69 -21.28 2.95 -18.89
CA LEU A 69 -22.08 4.15 -19.18
C LEU A 69 -21.32 5.13 -20.07
#